data_AF-A0A819D7G6-F1
#
_entry.id   AF-A0A819D7G6-F1
#
_cell.length_a   1.000
_cell.length_b   1.000
_cell.length_c   1.000
_cell.angle_alpha   90.00
_cell.angle_beta   90.00
_cell.angle_gamma   90.00
#
_symmetry.space_group_name_H-M   'P 1'
#
loop_
_entity.id
_entity.type
_entity.pdbx_description
1 polymer ?
#
loop_
_entity_poly.entity_id
_entity_poly.type
_entity_poly.pdbx_seq_one_letter_code
_entity_poly.pdbx_strand_id
1 'polypeptide(L)'
;VVDPWGKILLDMNLDSPLVRTIDIDLGYIEQVREKMPIIQHRQRDLYKLISPTTIIVPIDDKNEEKIRCGQLEIRINQIFFRSTLTLAFVNKKSVVFGHVVVSPFRCVERFSQLNPE
;
A
#
# COMPACT_ATOMS: atom_id res chain seq x y z
N VAL A 1 -20.01 -14.63 -10.21
CA VAL A 1 -19.64 -13.19 -10.04
C VAL A 1 -20.64 -12.56 -9.09
N VAL A 2 -20.17 -11.85 -8.08
CA VAL A 2 -20.99 -11.19 -7.05
C VAL A 2 -20.65 -9.71 -7.06
N ASP A 3 -21.65 -8.84 -6.92
CA ASP A 3 -21.46 -7.40 -6.88
C ASP A 3 -20.91 -6.92 -5.52
N PRO A 4 -20.50 -5.64 -5.38
CA PRO A 4 -20.02 -5.07 -4.13
C PRO A 4 -21.03 -5.06 -2.97
N TRP A 5 -22.32 -5.26 -3.24
CA TRP A 5 -23.41 -5.31 -2.26
C TRP A 5 -23.78 -6.75 -1.84
N GLY A 6 -23.16 -7.76 -2.45
CA GLY A 6 -23.42 -9.17 -2.19
C GLY A 6 -24.47 -9.82 -3.11
N LYS A 7 -24.96 -9.12 -4.14
CA LYS A 7 -25.88 -9.69 -5.13
C LYS A 7 -25.13 -10.60 -6.10
N ILE A 8 -25.63 -11.83 -6.30
CA ILE A 8 -25.09 -12.75 -7.30
C ILE A 8 -25.49 -12.23 -8.69
N LEU A 9 -24.50 -11.85 -9.50
CA LEU A 9 -24.71 -11.36 -10.86
C LEU A 9 -24.65 -12.49 -11.89
N LEU A 10 -23.83 -13.51 -11.62
CA LEU A 10 -23.64 -14.63 -12.53
C LEU A 10 -23.27 -15.88 -11.73
N ASP A 11 -24.04 -16.93 -11.92
CA ASP A 11 -23.76 -18.27 -11.44
C ASP A 11 -23.61 -19.21 -12.64
N MET A 12 -22.59 -20.07 -12.61
CA MET A 12 -22.25 -20.96 -13.72
C MET A 12 -23.03 -22.27 -13.69
N ASN A 13 -23.64 -22.65 -12.55
CA ASN A 13 -24.20 -24.00 -12.30
C ASN A 13 -23.18 -25.12 -12.61
N LEU A 14 -23.57 -26.39 -12.40
CA LEU A 14 -22.65 -27.55 -12.46
C LEU A 14 -22.83 -28.44 -13.70
N ASP A 15 -23.69 -28.06 -14.64
CA ASP A 15 -24.24 -29.03 -15.60
C ASP A 15 -23.37 -29.26 -16.85
N SER A 16 -22.38 -28.41 -17.16
CA SER A 16 -21.43 -28.60 -18.27
C SER A 16 -20.31 -27.54 -18.31
N PRO A 17 -19.18 -27.76 -19.01
CA PRO A 17 -18.17 -26.73 -19.21
C PRO A 17 -18.70 -25.62 -20.11
N LEU A 18 -18.80 -24.41 -19.56
CA LEU A 18 -19.33 -23.22 -20.22
C LEU A 18 -18.41 -22.01 -19.98
N VAL A 19 -18.52 -21.00 -20.84
CA VAL A 19 -17.92 -19.67 -20.65
C VAL A 19 -19.06 -18.65 -20.69
N ARG A 20 -19.13 -17.79 -19.67
CA ARG A 20 -20.04 -16.64 -19.65
C ARG A 20 -19.26 -15.37 -19.32
N THR A 21 -19.68 -14.27 -19.92
CA THR A 21 -19.13 -12.94 -19.69
C THR A 21 -20.19 -12.07 -19.04
N ILE A 22 -19.74 -11.09 -18.26
CA ILE A 22 -20.61 -10.08 -17.65
C ILE A 22 -19.84 -8.78 -17.50
N ASP A 23 -20.52 -7.67 -17.72
CA ASP A 23 -19.95 -6.35 -17.54
C ASP A 23 -20.05 -5.93 -16.07
N ILE A 24 -18.96 -5.37 -15.56
CA ILE A 24 -18.87 -4.86 -14.18
C ILE A 24 -18.76 -3.35 -14.25
N ASP A 25 -19.67 -2.66 -13.56
CA ASP A 25 -19.62 -1.21 -13.42
C ASP A 25 -18.69 -0.80 -12.27
N LEU A 26 -17.58 -0.13 -12.61
CA LEU A 26 -16.64 0.41 -11.63
C LEU A 26 -17.19 1.64 -10.90
N GLY A 27 -18.08 2.42 -11.53
CA GLY A 27 -18.72 3.58 -10.91
C GLY A 27 -19.66 3.17 -9.77
N TYR A 28 -20.33 2.02 -9.89
CA TYR A 28 -21.15 1.47 -8.82
C TYR A 28 -20.33 1.13 -7.56
N ILE A 29 -19.07 0.69 -7.72
CA ILE A 29 -18.16 0.41 -6.59
C ILE A 29 -17.93 1.67 -5.76
N GLU A 30 -17.69 2.81 -6.42
CA GLU A 30 -17.47 4.10 -5.75
C GLU A 30 -18.71 4.52 -4.97
N GLN A 31 -19.89 4.45 -5.59
CA GLN A 31 -21.17 4.79 -4.94
C GLN A 31 -21.43 3.94 -3.68
N VAL A 32 -21.17 2.63 -3.76
CA VAL A 32 -21.34 1.72 -2.61
C VAL A 32 -20.38 2.10 -1.48
N ARG A 33 -19.10 2.37 -1.80
CA ARG A 33 -18.08 2.75 -0.81
C ARG A 33 -18.32 4.13 -0.20
N GLU A 34 -18.91 5.05 -0.94
CA GLU A 34 -19.31 6.36 -0.45
C GLU A 34 -20.49 6.27 0.52
N LYS A 35 -21.53 5.51 0.16
CA LYS A 35 -22.72 5.32 1.02
C LYS A 35 -22.42 4.50 2.28
N MET A 36 -21.47 3.57 2.19
CA MET A 36 -21.07 2.68 3.29
C MET A 36 -19.54 2.69 3.47
N PRO A 37 -18.95 3.73 4.10
CA PRO A 37 -17.51 3.88 4.25
C PRO A 37 -16.95 3.02 5.40
N ILE A 38 -17.26 1.72 5.40
CA ILE A 38 -16.91 0.77 6.47
C ILE A 38 -15.39 0.73 6.73
N ILE A 39 -14.58 0.93 5.68
CA ILE A 39 -13.12 0.99 5.78
C ILE A 39 -12.66 2.19 6.62
N GLN A 40 -13.34 3.33 6.52
CA GLN A 40 -13.04 4.53 7.31
C GLN A 40 -13.48 4.36 8.78
N HIS A 41 -14.58 3.64 9.01
CA HIS A 41 -15.09 3.33 10.35
C HIS A 41 -14.32 2.23 11.08
N ARG A 42 -13.29 1.66 10.46
CA ARG A 42 -12.46 0.64 11.07
C ARG A 42 -11.68 1.21 12.26
N GLN A 43 -11.80 0.58 13.42
CA GLN A 43 -11.08 0.96 14.63
C GLN A 43 -9.62 0.47 14.58
N ARG A 44 -8.78 1.19 13.84
CA ARG A 44 -7.35 0.87 13.67
C ARG A 44 -6.56 0.90 14.98
N ASP A 45 -7.06 1.64 15.97
CA ASP A 45 -6.47 1.71 17.31
C ASP A 45 -6.67 0.42 18.12
N LEU A 46 -7.73 -0.35 17.84
CA LEU A 46 -8.01 -1.61 18.56
C LEU A 46 -7.40 -2.83 17.88
N TYR A 47 -7.44 -2.91 16.55
CA TYR A 47 -6.96 -4.10 15.83
C TYR A 47 -6.36 -3.77 14.48
N LYS A 48 -5.30 -4.51 14.14
CA LYS A 48 -4.53 -4.33 12.91
C LYS A 48 -4.63 -5.56 12.04
N LEU A 49 -4.70 -5.33 10.74
CA LEU A 49 -4.49 -6.38 9.75
C LEU A 49 -3.03 -6.21 9.33
N ILE A 50 -2.15 -6.92 10.03
CA ILE A 50 -0.74 -6.98 9.62
C ILE A 50 -0.72 -7.88 8.40
N SER A 51 -0.77 -7.27 7.22
CA SER A 51 -0.48 -8.02 6.01
C SER A 51 1.03 -8.21 5.95
N PRO A 52 1.55 -9.46 5.88
CA PRO A 52 2.98 -9.68 5.62
C PRO A 52 3.40 -9.10 4.26
N THR A 53 2.44 -8.74 3.41
CA THR A 53 2.60 -7.99 2.19
C THR A 53 2.66 -6.48 2.47
N THR A 54 3.61 -6.02 3.27
CA THR A 54 4.12 -4.65 3.05
C THR A 54 4.78 -4.69 1.68
N ILE A 55 4.00 -4.45 0.63
CA ILE A 55 4.36 -4.72 -0.76
C ILE A 55 5.74 -4.10 -0.99
N ILE A 56 6.72 -4.96 -1.29
CA ILE A 56 8.03 -4.50 -1.75
C ILE A 56 7.73 -3.76 -3.05
N VAL A 57 7.95 -2.45 -3.03
CA VAL A 57 7.74 -1.62 -4.21
C VAL A 57 9.02 -1.73 -5.01
N PRO A 58 8.97 -2.18 -6.28
CA PRO A 58 10.14 -2.22 -7.14
C PRO A 58 10.80 -0.85 -7.18
N ILE A 59 12.13 -0.84 -7.08
CA ILE A 59 12.92 0.37 -7.20
C ILE A 59 13.28 0.50 -8.69
N ASP A 60 12.72 1.51 -9.35
CA ASP A 60 13.06 1.80 -10.75
C ASP A 60 14.26 2.75 -10.79
N ASP A 61 15.46 2.16 -10.87
CA ASP A 61 16.73 2.89 -10.88
C ASP A 61 16.96 3.73 -12.16
N LYS A 62 16.06 3.65 -13.16
CA LYS A 62 16.21 4.39 -14.41
C LYS A 62 15.80 5.85 -14.29
N ASN A 63 15.04 6.22 -13.27
CA ASN A 63 14.59 7.59 -13.05
C ASN A 63 15.49 8.28 -12.02
N GLU A 64 15.95 9.51 -12.31
CA GLU A 64 16.60 10.40 -11.33
C GLU A 64 15.61 11.02 -10.33
N GLU A 65 14.49 10.33 -10.07
CA GLU A 65 13.48 10.82 -9.15
C GLU A 65 14.05 10.88 -7.72
N LYS A 66 13.66 11.92 -7.00
CA LYS A 66 14.08 12.15 -5.62
C LYS A 66 12.91 11.98 -4.68
N ILE A 67 13.10 11.21 -3.62
CA ILE A 67 12.11 11.03 -2.56
C ILE A 67 12.44 11.99 -1.42
N ARG A 68 11.42 12.72 -0.95
CA ARG A 68 11.54 13.60 0.21
C ARG A 68 11.25 12.84 1.50
N CYS A 69 12.19 12.93 2.44
CA CYS A 69 12.08 12.42 3.81
C CYS A 69 12.36 13.58 4.77
N GLY A 70 11.28 14.22 5.24
CA GLY A 70 11.34 15.47 5.97
C GLY A 70 11.97 16.56 5.10
N GLN A 71 13.11 17.08 5.55
CA GLN A 71 13.88 18.10 4.83
C GLN A 71 14.94 17.51 3.89
N LEU A 72 15.10 16.19 3.87
CA LEU A 72 16.11 15.50 3.07
C LEU A 72 15.55 15.08 1.72
N GLU A 73 16.30 15.35 0.65
CA GLU A 73 16.08 14.74 -0.67
C GLU A 73 17.02 13.53 -0.83
N ILE A 74 16.42 12.35 -0.98
CA ILE A 74 17.14 11.08 -1.17
C ILE A 74 17.01 10.68 -2.63
N ARG A 75 18.14 10.37 -3.27
CA ARG A 75 18.16 9.87 -4.64
C ARG A 75 17.77 8.38 -4.65
N ILE A 76 17.09 7.92 -5.70
CA ILE A 76 16.72 6.50 -5.84
C ILE A 76 17.91 5.56 -5.66
N ASN A 77 19.07 5.88 -6.25
CA ASN A 77 20.29 5.05 -6.15
C ASN A 77 20.86 4.90 -4.72
N GLN A 78 20.36 5.67 -3.74
CA GLN A 78 20.73 5.54 -2.34
C GLN A 78 19.78 4.61 -1.57
N ILE A 79 18.64 4.24 -2.16
CA ILE A 79 17.59 3.42 -1.57
C ILE A 79 17.81 1.98 -2.06
N PHE A 80 17.91 1.04 -1.12
CA PHE A 80 18.10 -0.38 -1.44
C PHE A 80 16.90 -1.24 -1.02
N PHE A 81 15.97 -0.67 -0.27
CA PHE A 81 14.71 -1.33 0.09
C PHE A 81 13.57 -0.31 0.17
N ARG A 82 12.41 -0.68 -0.36
CA ARG A 82 11.21 0.13 -0.36
C ARG A 82 9.97 -0.74 -0.11
N SER A 83 9.14 -0.29 0.81
CA SER A 83 7.81 -0.84 1.04
C SER A 83 6.74 0.22 0.74
N THR A 84 5.47 -0.07 1.03
CA THR A 84 4.40 0.94 0.92
C THR A 84 4.50 2.05 1.97
N LEU A 85 5.11 1.77 3.13
CA LEU A 85 5.12 2.68 4.29
C LEU A 85 6.51 3.15 4.69
N THR A 86 7.56 2.43 4.28
CA THR A 86 8.95 2.67 4.71
C THR A 86 9.94 2.59 3.55
N LEU A 87 11.05 3.27 3.72
CA LEU A 87 12.23 3.18 2.86
C LEU A 87 13.48 2.87 3.70
N ALA A 88 14.44 2.18 3.11
CA ALA A 88 15.78 2.01 3.67
C ALA A 88 16.84 2.48 2.68
N PHE A 89 17.80 3.27 3.17
CA PHE A 89 18.79 3.95 2.35
C PHE A 89 20.14 4.08 3.05
N VAL A 90 21.18 4.30 2.25
CA VAL A 90 22.56 4.41 2.75
C VAL A 90 22.78 5.73 3.52
N ASN A 91 23.49 5.66 4.64
CA ASN A 91 23.83 6.85 5.40
C ASN A 91 25.03 7.59 4.78
N LYS A 92 24.85 8.85 4.35
CA LYS A 92 25.91 9.67 3.74
C LYS A 92 27.07 9.96 4.70
N LYS A 93 26.80 10.08 6.00
CA LYS A 93 27.81 10.32 7.04
C LYS A 93 27.83 9.16 8.02
N SER A 94 28.15 7.98 7.49
CA SER A 94 28.21 6.76 8.30
C SER A 94 29.38 6.80 9.27
N VAL A 95 29.12 6.48 10.55
CA VAL A 95 30.17 6.38 11.58
C VAL A 95 30.83 5.00 11.56
N VAL A 96 30.10 3.98 11.10
CA VAL A 96 30.58 2.58 10.99
C VAL A 96 30.16 1.95 9.66
N PHE A 97 30.85 0.88 9.26
CA PHE A 97 30.50 0.16 8.03
C PHE A 97 29.11 -0.49 8.13
N GLY A 98 28.37 -0.46 7.03
CA GLY A 98 27.05 -1.10 6.93
C GLY A 98 25.91 -0.35 7.66
N HIS A 99 26.17 0.80 8.28
CA HIS A 99 25.11 1.57 8.94
C HIS A 99 24.19 2.24 7.91
N VAL A 100 22.92 1.87 7.97
CA VAL A 100 21.84 2.32 7.07
C VAL A 100 20.76 3.05 7.88
N VAL A 101 19.89 3.76 7.18
CA VAL A 101 18.76 4.46 7.79
C VAL A 101 17.46 3.87 7.25
N VAL A 102 16.53 3.58 8.16
CA VAL A 102 15.14 3.20 7.83
C VAL A 102 14.23 4.32 8.27
N SER A 103 13.38 4.79 7.37
CA SER A 103 12.46 5.91 7.62
C SER A 103 11.07 5.61 7.08
N PRO A 104 9.99 6.09 7.72
CA PRO A 104 8.67 6.14 7.11
C PRO A 104 8.67 7.04 5.85
N PHE A 105 7.77 6.75 4.90
CA PHE A 105 7.42 7.68 3.82
C PHE A 105 6.72 8.93 4.36
N ARG A 106 5.81 8.73 5.33
CA ARG A 106 5.16 9.85 6.01
C ARG A 106 6.16 10.54 6.92
N CYS A 107 6.44 11.81 6.62
CA CYS A 107 7.39 12.61 7.39
C CYS A 107 6.79 12.96 8.76
N VAL A 108 7.38 12.43 9.82
CA VAL A 108 7.05 12.75 11.21
C VAL A 108 8.32 13.00 12.01
N GLU A 109 8.24 13.83 13.04
CA GLU A 109 9.40 14.18 13.87
C GLU A 109 9.64 13.16 14.97
N ARG A 110 8.57 12.56 15.50
CA ARG A 110 8.64 11.67 16.66
C ARG A 110 8.09 10.30 16.31
N PHE A 111 8.72 9.28 16.88
CA PHE A 111 8.24 7.90 16.77
C PHE A 111 6.78 7.75 17.24
N SER A 112 6.37 8.48 18.28
CA SER A 112 4.99 8.49 18.78
C SER A 112 3.95 9.08 17.83
N GLN A 113 4.39 9.80 16.78
CA GLN A 113 3.51 10.32 15.73
C GLN A 113 3.31 9.31 14.60
N LEU A 114 4.02 8.17 14.62
CA LEU A 114 3.78 7.09 13.69
C LEU A 114 2.43 6.45 13.97
N ASN A 115 1.78 6.03 12.89
CA ASN A 115 0.62 5.21 13.06
C ASN A 115 1.12 3.83 13.49
N PRO A 116 0.30 3.06 14.19
CA PRO A 116 0.65 1.69 14.51
C PRO A 116 0.78 0.76 13.27
N GLU A 117 0.46 1.27 12.08
CA GLU A 117 0.54 0.63 10.75
C GLU A 117 1.88 0.95 10.06
#